data_AF-A0A507FNN7-F1
#
_entry.id   AF-A0A507FNN7-F1
#
_cell.length_a   1.000
_cell.length_b   1.000
_cell.length_c   1.000
_cell.angle_alpha   90.00
_cell.angle_beta   90.00
_cell.angle_gamma   90.00
#
_symmetry.space_group_name_H-M   'P 1'
#
loop_
_entity.id
_entity.type
_entity.pdbx_description
1 polymer ?
#
loop_
_entity_poly.entity_id
_entity_poly.type
_entity_poly.pdbx_seq_one_letter_code
_entity_poly.pdbx_strand_id
1 'polypeptide(L)'
;MIQVGILGITGTVGQRFAQLLSNHPQFKVVAVGASERSAGRVNADTGLTITTCDPAHFKSCVVVFSALDSSVAGDIEGKFASAGIHVLSNARNYRMEETVPLVVPLVNTSHLDMLKGYSAANSGKGFIVTNANCSSTGLVVPLKALLDKFGPIDQLHVTTQQAISGAGYPGVASLDILENVVPFISGEEEKMETEPLKILGPGLVDGKFAFDQDMRISATCTRVPVIDGHTIHVSLRFKTPNKPTPAEINACFSSYKCEAQTLGCPSAPSRSIIVRTEDNRPQPRVDRDAERGFAVSVGRVRECKLLDVKFTLLVHNTVLGAAGSSVLNAEWMMSGLTQRKRNVASDVLDEHDDNYNNSNLSSNNNGGGAGSSTAVDRDRDEKDDDGDDKQGKRANKLTLMEEILLMGLKDSQVIDDRSTGEVLLDEALRMIKTDSQSIASWIDLMSGETWNLMSFNYQLKQVRERIAKGLVDKGVLRTEKRNFILFDMATHPVADYSVKEQLVQKTVDCLLGRGSAPSKQLVAMCCAAYAANVLENALVGLNHVQREQAFTKVDEMLQAWASMGEKAKAGGCDDVMAGVLSVYTKMDSLL
;
A
#
# COMPACT_ATOMS: atom_id res chain seq x y z
N MET A 1 15.28 -10.47 18.72
CA MET A 1 14.81 -9.91 17.44
C MET A 1 15.34 -8.49 17.29
N ILE A 2 15.67 -8.10 16.07
CA ILE A 2 16.15 -6.76 15.72
C ILE A 2 14.93 -5.83 15.63
N GLN A 3 15.02 -4.69 16.30
CA GLN A 3 13.96 -3.69 16.31
C GLN A 3 14.01 -2.85 15.03
N VAL A 4 12.90 -2.81 14.31
CA VAL A 4 12.78 -2.10 13.02
C VAL A 4 11.60 -1.14 13.02
N GLY A 5 11.67 -0.12 12.17
CA GLY A 5 10.57 0.80 11.92
C GLY A 5 10.11 0.80 10.46
N ILE A 6 8.90 1.30 10.22
CA ILE A 6 8.36 1.48 8.86
C ILE A 6 7.97 2.95 8.67
N LEU A 7 8.48 3.59 7.62
CA LEU A 7 8.08 4.94 7.20
C LEU A 7 7.13 4.82 6.01
N GLY A 8 6.02 5.56 6.03
CA GLY A 8 4.97 5.46 5.01
C GLY A 8 4.03 4.27 5.21
N ILE A 9 3.75 3.89 6.47
CA ILE A 9 2.99 2.67 6.84
C ILE A 9 1.60 2.60 6.18
N THR A 10 0.97 3.74 5.87
CA THR A 10 -0.39 3.80 5.31
C THR A 10 -0.45 3.51 3.81
N GLY A 11 0.68 3.60 3.08
CA GLY A 11 0.73 3.35 1.64
C GLY A 11 0.76 1.85 1.30
N THR A 12 0.55 1.52 0.03
CA THR A 12 0.52 0.11 -0.45
C THR A 12 1.78 -0.67 -0.07
N VAL A 13 2.97 -0.06 -0.25
CA VAL A 13 4.25 -0.71 0.10
C VAL A 13 4.43 -0.77 1.63
N GLY A 14 4.01 0.26 2.37
CA GLY A 14 4.02 0.26 3.84
C GLY A 14 3.19 -0.86 4.44
N GLN A 15 1.98 -1.08 3.92
CA GLN A 15 1.12 -2.19 4.34
C GLN A 15 1.74 -3.55 3.99
N ARG A 16 2.43 -3.67 2.84
CA ARG A 16 3.19 -4.89 2.52
C ARG A 16 4.33 -5.14 3.49
N PHE A 17 5.02 -4.11 3.97
CA PHE A 17 5.98 -4.26 5.07
C PHE A 17 5.32 -4.79 6.33
N ALA A 18 4.19 -4.22 6.75
CA ALA A 18 3.45 -4.70 7.93
C ALA A 18 3.10 -6.19 7.83
N GLN A 19 2.58 -6.61 6.67
CA GLN A 19 2.23 -8.00 6.41
C GLN A 19 3.45 -8.94 6.48
N LEU A 20 4.52 -8.60 5.74
CA LEU A 20 5.75 -9.41 5.68
C LEU A 20 6.48 -9.47 7.03
N LEU A 21 6.38 -8.42 7.85
CA LEU A 21 7.09 -8.31 9.13
C LEU A 21 6.30 -8.81 10.35
N SER A 22 4.99 -9.04 10.23
CA SER A 22 4.08 -9.39 11.34
C SER A 22 4.58 -10.56 12.21
N ASN A 23 5.14 -11.60 11.60
CA ASN A 23 5.67 -12.79 12.28
C ASN A 23 7.09 -13.13 11.80
N HIS A 24 7.91 -12.10 11.57
CA HIS A 24 9.24 -12.29 11.00
C HIS A 24 10.22 -12.90 12.03
N PRO A 25 11.00 -13.93 11.68
CA PRO A 25 11.89 -14.60 12.64
C PRO A 25 13.02 -13.70 13.17
N GLN A 26 13.44 -12.72 12.38
CA GLN A 26 14.57 -11.84 12.71
C GLN A 26 14.16 -10.45 13.18
N PHE A 27 12.99 -9.94 12.74
CA PHE A 27 12.64 -8.52 12.85
C PHE A 27 11.35 -8.34 13.66
N LYS A 28 11.33 -7.32 14.50
CA LYS A 28 10.13 -6.89 15.23
C LYS A 28 9.86 -5.43 14.91
N VAL A 29 8.69 -5.13 14.35
CA VAL A 29 8.25 -3.75 14.12
C VAL A 29 7.93 -3.12 15.47
N VAL A 30 8.59 -2.01 15.80
CA VAL A 30 8.41 -1.29 17.07
C VAL A 30 7.95 0.16 16.89
N ALA A 31 8.06 0.71 15.68
CA ALA A 31 7.64 2.06 15.36
C ALA A 31 7.13 2.15 13.92
N VAL A 32 6.07 2.93 13.71
CA VAL A 32 5.49 3.16 12.39
C VAL A 32 5.19 4.64 12.20
N GLY A 33 5.56 5.15 11.02
CA GLY A 33 5.47 6.57 10.68
C GLY A 33 4.67 6.78 9.40
N ALA A 34 3.91 7.87 9.35
CA ALA A 34 3.26 8.35 8.14
C ALA A 34 3.20 9.89 8.13
N SER A 35 2.31 10.45 7.31
CA SER A 35 2.05 11.89 7.27
C SER A 35 1.46 12.41 8.58
N GLU A 36 1.56 13.72 8.80
CA GLU A 36 0.97 14.41 9.97
C GLU A 36 -0.53 14.13 10.11
N ARG A 37 -1.26 14.04 9.00
CA ARG A 37 -2.70 13.70 8.97
C ARG A 37 -3.01 12.33 9.59
N SER A 38 -2.07 11.40 9.50
CA SER A 38 -2.21 10.03 10.00
C SER A 38 -1.62 9.85 11.39
N ALA A 39 -0.79 10.78 11.87
CA ALA A 39 -0.19 10.72 13.20
C ALA A 39 -1.27 10.69 14.30
N GLY A 40 -1.03 9.92 15.35
CA GLY A 40 -1.94 9.69 16.47
C GLY A 40 -2.99 8.60 16.24
N ARG A 41 -3.18 8.11 15.01
CA ARG A 41 -4.06 6.97 14.73
C ARG A 41 -3.35 5.65 15.05
N VAL A 42 -4.10 4.59 15.37
CA VAL A 42 -3.55 3.24 15.49
C VAL A 42 -3.56 2.56 14.13
N ASN A 43 -2.44 2.00 13.70
CA ASN A 43 -2.38 1.16 12.50
C ASN A 43 -2.92 -0.24 12.83
N ALA A 44 -3.95 -0.70 12.12
CA ALA A 44 -4.61 -1.96 12.40
C ALA A 44 -3.71 -3.19 12.18
N ASP A 45 -2.80 -3.15 11.19
CA ASP A 45 -1.94 -4.29 10.85
C ASP A 45 -0.85 -4.55 11.90
N THR A 46 -0.35 -3.49 12.52
CA THR A 46 0.76 -3.56 13.50
C THR A 46 0.31 -3.36 14.94
N GLY A 47 -0.88 -2.79 15.17
CA GLY A 47 -1.37 -2.37 16.48
C GLY A 47 -0.65 -1.15 17.07
N LEU A 48 0.26 -0.53 16.32
CA LEU A 48 1.09 0.58 16.80
C LEU A 48 0.46 1.95 16.48
N THR A 49 0.65 2.92 17.37
CA THR A 49 0.30 4.32 17.11
C THR A 49 1.24 4.91 16.05
N ILE A 50 0.65 5.47 15.00
CA ILE A 50 1.36 6.13 13.92
C ILE A 50 1.94 7.45 14.44
N THR A 51 3.24 7.66 14.21
CA THR A 51 3.91 8.94 14.48
C THR A 51 4.21 9.70 13.19
N THR A 52 4.69 10.93 13.30
CA THR A 52 5.37 11.60 12.20
C THR A 52 6.68 10.87 11.88
N CYS A 53 7.17 11.03 10.66
CA CYS A 53 8.44 10.45 10.22
C CYS A 53 9.63 11.30 10.70
N ASP A 54 9.82 11.36 12.02
CA ASP A 54 10.95 12.03 12.68
C ASP A 54 11.83 10.98 13.39
N PRO A 55 13.16 10.97 13.19
CA PRO A 55 14.07 10.04 13.85
C PRO A 55 13.93 9.98 15.39
N ALA A 56 13.48 11.07 16.03
CA ALA A 56 13.25 11.12 17.47
C ALA A 56 12.22 10.09 17.96
N HIS A 57 11.27 9.67 17.11
CA HIS A 57 10.28 8.64 17.41
C HIS A 57 10.77 7.21 17.14
N PHE A 58 11.96 7.05 16.55
CA PHE A 58 12.50 5.76 16.08
C PHE A 58 13.84 5.41 16.73
N LYS A 59 14.17 6.01 17.88
CA LYS A 59 15.50 5.86 18.54
C LYS A 59 15.87 4.41 18.86
N SER A 60 14.90 3.52 19.05
CA SER A 60 15.16 2.11 19.34
C SER A 60 15.33 1.24 18.09
N CYS A 61 15.04 1.79 16.90
CA CYS A 61 15.16 1.09 15.64
C CYS A 61 16.60 1.10 15.15
N VAL A 62 17.11 -0.09 14.80
CA VAL A 62 18.41 -0.22 14.11
C VAL A 62 18.25 0.05 12.61
N VAL A 63 17.11 -0.38 12.07
CA VAL A 63 16.74 -0.27 10.66
C VAL A 63 15.37 0.37 10.53
N VAL A 64 15.21 1.23 9.52
CA VAL A 64 13.90 1.68 9.05
C VAL A 64 13.70 1.31 7.59
N PHE A 65 12.53 0.76 7.30
CA PHE A 65 12.06 0.49 5.95
C PHE A 65 11.28 1.71 5.45
N SER A 66 11.76 2.35 4.39
CA SER A 66 11.13 3.54 3.81
C SER A 66 10.26 3.18 2.62
N ALA A 67 8.95 3.35 2.79
CA ALA A 67 7.91 3.28 1.76
C ALA A 67 7.34 4.68 1.47
N LEU A 68 8.13 5.72 1.67
CA LEU A 68 7.72 7.12 1.48
C LEU A 68 7.53 7.47 0.00
N ASP A 69 6.70 8.48 -0.24
CA ASP A 69 6.61 9.09 -1.56
C ASP A 69 7.91 9.85 -1.89
N SER A 70 8.31 9.79 -3.17
CA SER A 70 9.57 10.38 -3.62
C SER A 70 9.66 11.90 -3.42
N SER A 71 8.53 12.62 -3.30
CA SER A 71 8.52 14.06 -3.04
C SER A 71 9.06 14.45 -1.67
N VAL A 72 9.00 13.54 -0.68
CA VAL A 72 9.43 13.81 0.71
C VAL A 72 10.52 12.87 1.20
N ALA A 73 10.74 11.75 0.49
CA ALA A 73 11.67 10.70 0.92
C ALA A 73 13.11 11.21 1.09
N GLY A 74 13.62 12.05 0.19
CA GLY A 74 15.00 12.54 0.23
C GLY A 74 15.39 13.13 1.59
N ASP A 75 14.71 14.20 1.99
CA ASP A 75 15.02 14.91 3.24
C ASP A 75 14.79 14.04 4.48
N ILE A 76 13.73 13.23 4.49
CA ILE A 76 13.40 12.38 5.64
C ILE A 76 14.44 11.27 5.78
N GLU A 77 14.74 10.54 4.71
CA GLU A 77 15.72 9.44 4.72
C GLU A 77 17.11 9.95 5.11
N GLY A 78 17.52 11.12 4.61
CA GLY A 78 18.77 11.77 5.01
C GLY A 78 18.84 12.08 6.51
N LYS A 79 17.74 12.55 7.12
CA LYS A 79 17.66 12.78 8.58
C LYS A 79 17.78 11.49 9.38
N PHE A 80 17.13 10.41 8.96
CA PHE A 80 17.24 9.10 9.62
C PHE A 80 18.65 8.53 9.53
N ALA A 81 19.28 8.58 8.36
CA ALA A 81 20.67 8.17 8.18
C ALA A 81 21.63 9.01 9.04
N SER A 82 21.43 10.32 9.09
CA SER A 82 22.24 11.22 9.93
C SER A 82 22.08 10.97 11.43
N ALA A 83 20.91 10.47 11.86
CA ALA A 83 20.60 10.12 13.24
C ALA A 83 21.15 8.73 13.66
N GLY A 84 21.92 8.06 12.81
CA GLY A 84 22.50 6.75 13.13
C GLY A 84 21.64 5.55 12.74
N ILE A 85 20.47 5.77 12.12
CA ILE A 85 19.52 4.71 11.78
C ILE A 85 19.75 4.25 10.34
N HIS A 86 19.84 2.94 10.10
CA HIS A 86 20.02 2.40 8.74
C HIS A 86 18.70 2.45 7.97
N VAL A 87 18.72 3.05 6.79
CA VAL A 87 17.53 3.25 5.95
C VAL A 87 17.57 2.28 4.78
N LEU A 88 16.56 1.43 4.65
CA LEU A 88 16.31 0.63 3.46
C LEU A 88 15.13 1.21 2.70
N SER A 89 15.43 1.89 1.59
CA SER A 89 14.46 2.72 0.86
C SER A 89 13.95 2.08 -0.41
N ASN A 90 12.64 2.17 -0.62
CA ASN A 90 12.00 1.90 -1.91
C ASN A 90 11.80 3.17 -2.74
N ALA A 91 12.11 4.36 -2.22
CA ALA A 91 12.02 5.61 -2.96
C ALA A 91 13.13 5.71 -4.01
N ARG A 92 12.91 6.56 -5.03
CA ARG A 92 13.87 6.74 -6.13
C ARG A 92 15.03 7.66 -5.80
N ASN A 93 14.89 8.49 -4.76
CA ASN A 93 15.70 9.68 -4.50
C ASN A 93 17.21 9.40 -4.47
N TYR A 94 17.62 8.34 -3.80
CA TYR A 94 19.03 7.98 -3.65
C TYR A 94 19.51 6.86 -4.60
N ARG A 95 18.64 6.34 -5.49
CA ARG A 95 18.97 5.15 -6.31
C ARG A 95 20.17 5.35 -7.20
N MET A 96 20.31 6.54 -7.77
CA MET A 96 21.36 6.87 -8.73
C MET A 96 22.54 7.60 -8.11
N GLU A 97 22.52 7.86 -6.80
CA GLU A 97 23.63 8.49 -6.09
C GLU A 97 24.87 7.58 -6.14
N GLU A 98 26.03 8.15 -6.45
CA GLU A 98 27.25 7.39 -6.77
C GLU A 98 27.78 6.58 -5.57
N THR A 99 27.47 7.00 -4.34
CA THR A 99 27.95 6.37 -3.10
C THR A 99 26.90 5.50 -2.40
N VAL A 100 25.66 5.48 -2.92
CA VAL A 100 24.55 4.72 -2.33
C VAL A 100 24.36 3.41 -3.12
N PRO A 101 24.31 2.24 -2.45
CA PRO A 101 24.08 0.98 -3.14
C PRO A 101 22.62 0.88 -3.63
N LEU A 102 22.47 0.42 -4.88
CA LEU A 102 21.20 0.04 -5.49
C LEU A 102 21.14 -1.48 -5.58
N VAL A 103 20.35 -2.12 -4.72
CA VAL A 103 20.48 -3.56 -4.44
C VAL A 103 19.19 -4.29 -4.78
N VAL A 104 19.36 -5.34 -5.60
CA VAL A 104 18.37 -6.39 -5.81
C VAL A 104 18.92 -7.66 -5.14
N PRO A 105 18.25 -8.18 -4.10
CA PRO A 105 18.81 -9.23 -3.24
C PRO A 105 19.09 -10.56 -3.96
N LEU A 106 18.44 -10.79 -5.10
CA LEU A 106 18.67 -11.98 -5.92
C LEU A 106 19.80 -11.79 -6.95
N VAL A 107 20.50 -10.64 -6.96
CA VAL A 107 21.43 -10.25 -8.04
C VAL A 107 22.78 -9.77 -7.51
N ASN A 108 22.78 -8.71 -6.69
CA ASN A 108 24.00 -7.96 -6.38
C ASN A 108 24.14 -7.61 -4.90
N THR A 109 23.86 -8.57 -4.00
CA THR A 109 24.10 -8.40 -2.56
C THR A 109 25.57 -8.09 -2.24
N SER A 110 26.51 -8.46 -3.11
CA SER A 110 27.91 -8.04 -3.06
C SER A 110 28.09 -6.50 -3.05
N HIS A 111 27.14 -5.70 -3.53
CA HIS A 111 27.22 -4.23 -3.44
C HIS A 111 27.10 -3.74 -1.98
N LEU A 112 26.57 -4.57 -1.09
CA LEU A 112 26.55 -4.32 0.35
C LEU A 112 27.89 -4.64 1.02
N ASP A 113 28.89 -5.15 0.28
CA ASP A 113 30.23 -5.40 0.81
C ASP A 113 30.95 -4.13 1.22
N MET A 114 30.53 -2.96 0.76
CA MET A 114 31.00 -1.68 1.31
C MET A 114 30.77 -1.57 2.82
N LEU A 115 29.78 -2.31 3.35
CA LEU A 115 29.51 -2.42 4.77
C LEU A 115 30.51 -3.33 5.51
N LYS A 116 31.38 -4.08 4.80
CA LYS A 116 32.48 -4.87 5.40
C LYS A 116 33.51 -4.00 6.13
N GLY A 117 33.73 -2.77 5.67
CA GLY A 117 34.58 -1.77 6.34
C GLY A 117 33.87 -0.93 7.41
N TYR A 118 32.58 -1.20 7.68
CA TYR A 118 31.80 -0.51 8.69
C TYR A 118 32.21 -0.99 10.10
N SER A 119 33.38 -0.57 10.56
CA SER A 119 33.97 -0.94 11.85
C SER A 119 33.36 -0.14 13.02
N ALA A 120 33.82 -0.45 14.24
CA ALA A 120 33.57 0.33 15.45
C ALA A 120 34.06 1.81 15.38
N ALA A 121 34.74 2.22 14.30
CA ALA A 121 35.04 3.64 14.05
C ALA A 121 33.85 4.40 13.42
N ASN A 122 32.88 3.69 12.83
CA ASN A 122 31.67 4.25 12.22
C ASN A 122 30.39 3.99 13.04
N SER A 123 30.51 3.40 14.24
CA SER A 123 29.41 3.21 15.17
C SER A 123 28.84 4.57 15.59
N GLY A 124 27.71 4.95 15.01
CA GLY A 124 27.02 6.22 15.23
C GLY A 124 26.50 6.88 13.95
N LYS A 125 27.00 6.51 12.77
CA LYS A 125 26.44 6.94 11.49
C LYS A 125 25.41 5.92 11.00
N GLY A 126 24.33 6.39 10.37
CA GLY A 126 23.43 5.54 9.60
C GLY A 126 23.88 5.54 8.14
N PHE A 127 23.25 4.70 7.32
CA PHE A 127 23.48 4.68 5.88
C PHE A 127 22.18 4.36 5.16
N ILE A 128 22.14 4.68 3.87
CA ILE A 128 20.99 4.43 3.01
C ILE A 128 21.35 3.30 2.06
N VAL A 129 20.46 2.32 1.94
CA VAL A 129 20.46 1.30 0.89
C VAL A 129 19.16 1.47 0.13
N THR A 130 19.24 1.47 -1.19
CA THR A 130 18.05 1.60 -2.03
C THR A 130 17.73 0.29 -2.74
N ASN A 131 16.44 -0.02 -2.84
CA ASN A 131 15.95 -1.01 -3.77
C ASN A 131 15.71 -0.37 -5.13
N ALA A 132 15.81 -1.22 -6.16
CA ALA A 132 15.48 -0.86 -7.52
C ALA A 132 13.98 -0.63 -7.75
N ASN A 133 13.66 -0.03 -8.89
CA ASN A 133 12.33 -0.01 -9.47
C ASN A 133 11.79 -1.44 -9.58
N CYS A 134 10.49 -1.61 -9.41
CA CYS A 134 9.85 -2.92 -9.37
C CYS A 134 9.98 -3.70 -10.69
N SER A 135 9.94 -3.03 -11.83
CA SER A 135 10.17 -3.63 -13.15
C SER A 135 11.65 -3.94 -13.37
N SER A 136 12.54 -3.00 -13.03
CA SER A 136 13.99 -3.21 -13.14
C SER A 136 14.45 -4.38 -12.27
N THR A 137 13.89 -4.50 -11.06
CA THR A 137 14.11 -5.63 -10.14
C THR A 137 13.80 -6.96 -10.80
N GLY A 138 12.62 -7.09 -11.44
CA GLY A 138 12.25 -8.33 -12.14
C GLY A 138 13.14 -8.62 -13.35
N LEU A 139 13.55 -7.57 -14.08
CA LEU A 139 14.39 -7.69 -15.27
C LEU A 139 15.81 -8.17 -14.93
N VAL A 140 16.46 -7.62 -13.90
CA VAL A 140 17.87 -7.90 -13.63
C VAL A 140 18.14 -9.32 -13.14
N VAL A 141 17.16 -10.01 -12.53
CA VAL A 141 17.35 -11.38 -12.02
C VAL A 141 17.71 -12.38 -13.14
N PRO A 142 16.92 -12.53 -14.21
CA PRO A 142 17.32 -13.37 -15.33
C PRO A 142 18.54 -12.82 -16.07
N LEU A 143 18.71 -11.50 -16.20
CA LEU A 143 19.91 -10.96 -16.85
C LEU A 143 21.18 -11.34 -16.11
N LYS A 144 21.19 -11.29 -14.77
CA LYS A 144 22.32 -11.72 -13.95
C LYS A 144 22.66 -13.19 -14.19
N ALA A 145 21.66 -14.07 -14.17
CA ALA A 145 21.86 -15.49 -14.46
C ALA A 145 22.51 -15.71 -15.83
N LEU A 146 22.06 -14.98 -16.85
CA LEU A 146 22.63 -15.06 -18.20
C LEU A 146 24.06 -14.51 -18.25
N LEU A 147 24.31 -13.36 -17.63
CA LEU A 147 25.64 -12.74 -17.57
C LEU A 147 26.66 -13.66 -16.91
N ASP A 148 26.31 -14.25 -15.77
CA ASP A 148 27.20 -15.13 -15.02
C ASP A 148 27.54 -16.41 -15.79
N LYS A 149 26.60 -16.92 -16.59
CA LYS A 149 26.77 -18.20 -17.30
C LYS A 149 27.35 -18.06 -18.70
N PHE A 150 26.94 -17.03 -19.44
CA PHE A 150 27.21 -16.91 -20.88
C PHE A 150 28.02 -15.66 -21.23
N GLY A 151 28.33 -14.80 -20.26
CA GLY A 151 29.10 -13.58 -20.45
C GLY A 151 28.26 -12.38 -20.88
N PRO A 152 28.91 -11.31 -21.35
CA PRO A 152 28.30 -9.99 -21.47
C PRO A 152 27.15 -9.91 -22.48
N ILE A 153 26.17 -9.08 -22.16
CA ILE A 153 25.01 -8.74 -23.01
C ILE A 153 25.33 -7.43 -23.75
N ASP A 154 25.03 -7.38 -25.04
CA ASP A 154 25.28 -6.20 -25.88
C ASP A 154 24.11 -5.23 -25.83
N GLN A 155 22.91 -5.76 -26.12
CA GLN A 155 21.71 -4.93 -26.17
C GLN A 155 20.46 -5.75 -25.86
N LEU A 156 19.46 -5.08 -25.30
CA LEU A 156 18.13 -5.64 -25.11
C LEU A 156 17.03 -4.61 -25.35
N HIS A 157 15.92 -5.10 -25.89
CA HIS A 157 14.66 -4.37 -26.00
C HIS A 157 13.64 -4.99 -25.05
N VAL A 158 12.96 -4.14 -24.29
CA VAL A 158 12.07 -4.54 -23.21
C VAL A 158 10.73 -3.83 -23.34
N THR A 159 9.64 -4.59 -23.27
CA THR A 159 8.28 -4.04 -23.17
C THR A 159 7.63 -4.53 -21.90
N THR A 160 7.11 -3.62 -21.08
CA THR A 160 6.47 -3.95 -19.81
C THR A 160 4.95 -3.78 -19.87
N GLN A 161 4.25 -4.68 -19.20
CA GLN A 161 2.83 -4.60 -18.88
C GLN A 161 2.71 -4.59 -17.36
N GLN A 162 2.60 -3.39 -16.80
CA GLN A 162 2.66 -3.16 -15.37
C GLN A 162 1.26 -3.11 -14.75
N ALA A 163 1.11 -3.82 -13.64
CA ALA A 163 -0.08 -3.80 -12.79
C ALA A 163 -0.36 -2.41 -12.17
N ILE A 164 -1.62 -2.16 -11.82
CA ILE A 164 -2.12 -0.91 -11.25
C ILE A 164 -1.60 -0.64 -9.83
N SER A 165 -1.30 -1.69 -9.04
CA SER A 165 -0.72 -1.51 -7.70
C SER A 165 0.66 -0.86 -7.71
N GLY A 166 1.35 -0.87 -8.85
CA GLY A 166 2.63 -0.17 -9.03
C GLY A 166 2.52 1.36 -8.96
N ALA A 167 1.31 1.93 -9.10
CA ALA A 167 1.05 3.36 -8.93
C ALA A 167 0.80 3.75 -7.46
N GLY A 168 0.87 2.79 -6.52
CA GLY A 168 0.53 3.01 -5.11
C GLY A 168 -0.98 3.16 -4.89
N TYR A 169 -1.37 3.81 -3.80
CA TYR A 169 -2.77 4.14 -3.48
C TYR A 169 -2.94 5.67 -3.48
N PRO A 170 -3.98 6.24 -4.12
CA PRO A 170 -5.18 5.59 -4.67
C PRO A 170 -4.98 4.83 -6.00
N GLY A 171 -3.77 4.86 -6.55
CA GLY A 171 -3.40 4.10 -7.73
C GLY A 171 -3.90 4.73 -9.02
N VAL A 172 -4.26 3.89 -9.98
CA VAL A 172 -4.80 4.33 -11.28
C VAL A 172 -6.32 4.38 -11.18
N ALA A 173 -6.94 5.50 -11.57
CA ALA A 173 -8.39 5.62 -11.54
C ALA A 173 -9.05 4.55 -12.43
N SER A 174 -10.19 4.02 -11.99
CA SER A 174 -10.83 2.89 -12.68
C SER A 174 -11.20 3.21 -14.14
N LEU A 175 -11.66 4.43 -14.41
CA LEU A 175 -12.02 4.87 -15.76
C LEU A 175 -10.82 5.00 -16.70
N ASP A 176 -9.61 5.20 -16.16
CA ASP A 176 -8.40 5.30 -16.98
C ASP A 176 -7.92 3.93 -17.47
N ILE A 177 -8.29 2.84 -16.78
CA ILE A 177 -7.67 1.51 -16.99
C ILE A 177 -8.64 0.37 -17.30
N LEU A 178 -9.91 0.43 -16.88
CA LEU A 178 -10.88 -0.60 -17.21
C LEU A 178 -11.11 -0.62 -18.72
N GLU A 179 -11.07 -1.83 -19.31
CA GLU A 179 -11.16 -2.04 -20.76
C GLU A 179 -10.10 -1.27 -21.58
N ASN A 180 -9.00 -0.87 -20.94
CA ASN A 180 -7.98 -0.01 -21.56
C ASN A 180 -6.55 -0.49 -21.29
N VAL A 181 -5.60 0.07 -22.03
CA VAL A 181 -4.16 -0.03 -21.78
C VAL A 181 -3.60 1.39 -21.89
N VAL A 182 -2.84 1.83 -20.88
CA VAL A 182 -2.18 3.16 -20.92
C VAL A 182 -0.74 2.97 -21.38
N PRO A 183 -0.35 3.46 -22.57
CA PRO A 183 0.96 3.17 -23.17
C PRO A 183 2.09 4.07 -22.62
N PHE A 184 1.91 4.64 -21.42
CA PHE A 184 2.86 5.56 -20.83
C PHE A 184 2.83 5.49 -19.31
N ILE A 185 4.02 5.45 -18.70
CA ILE A 185 4.22 5.59 -17.26
C ILE A 185 5.38 6.57 -17.07
N SER A 186 5.09 7.73 -16.48
CA SER A 186 6.07 8.81 -16.33
C SER A 186 7.34 8.36 -15.60
N GLY A 187 8.49 8.56 -16.26
CA GLY A 187 9.82 8.29 -15.72
C GLY A 187 10.17 6.80 -15.60
N GLU A 188 9.35 5.88 -16.12
CA GLU A 188 9.55 4.44 -15.93
C GLU A 188 10.52 3.85 -16.95
N GLU A 189 10.51 4.35 -18.18
CA GLU A 189 11.40 3.92 -19.25
C GLU A 189 12.85 4.28 -18.92
N GLU A 190 13.09 5.51 -18.46
CA GLU A 190 14.44 5.98 -18.09
C GLU A 190 15.02 5.17 -16.93
N LYS A 191 14.20 4.77 -15.95
CA LYS A 191 14.64 3.88 -14.86
C LYS A 191 14.97 2.48 -15.37
N MET A 192 14.14 1.94 -16.26
CA MET A 192 14.37 0.64 -16.88
C MET A 192 15.65 0.61 -17.72
N GLU A 193 16.05 1.75 -18.27
CA GLU A 193 17.27 1.87 -19.08
C GLU A 193 18.54 2.13 -18.25
N THR A 194 18.42 2.77 -17.09
CA THR A 194 19.57 3.21 -16.28
C THR A 194 19.85 2.37 -15.05
N GLU A 195 18.82 1.94 -14.30
CA GLU A 195 19.00 1.19 -13.06
C GLU A 195 19.71 -0.16 -13.28
N PRO A 196 19.39 -0.97 -14.32
CA PRO A 196 20.10 -2.23 -14.57
C PRO A 196 21.60 -2.06 -14.77
N LEU A 197 22.05 -0.93 -15.33
CA LEU A 197 23.47 -0.66 -15.57
C LEU A 197 24.23 -0.49 -14.25
N LYS A 198 23.61 0.12 -13.24
CA LYS A 198 24.20 0.22 -11.90
C LYS A 198 24.13 -1.11 -11.14
N ILE A 199 23.02 -1.84 -11.27
CA ILE A 199 22.79 -3.10 -10.53
C ILE A 199 23.72 -4.21 -11.03
N LEU A 200 23.91 -4.31 -12.35
CA LEU A 200 24.72 -5.32 -13.01
C LEU A 200 26.15 -4.84 -13.30
N GLY A 201 26.47 -3.60 -12.92
CA GLY A 201 27.79 -3.01 -13.09
C GLY A 201 28.86 -3.66 -12.20
N PRO A 202 30.13 -3.22 -12.31
CA PRO A 202 31.26 -3.82 -11.60
C PRO A 202 31.25 -3.68 -10.07
N GLY A 203 30.28 -2.94 -9.50
CA GLY A 203 30.22 -2.65 -8.08
C GLY A 203 31.01 -1.39 -7.71
N LEU A 204 31.62 -1.39 -6.53
CA LEU A 204 32.31 -0.22 -5.97
C LEU A 204 33.74 -0.09 -6.56
N VAL A 205 34.03 1.02 -7.24
CA VAL A 205 35.34 1.39 -7.81
C VAL A 205 35.67 2.80 -7.35
N ASP A 206 36.84 3.01 -6.73
CA ASP A 206 37.29 4.31 -6.23
C ASP A 206 36.26 5.05 -5.34
N GLY A 207 35.52 4.27 -4.52
CA GLY A 207 34.50 4.79 -3.60
C GLY A 207 33.16 5.15 -4.24
N LYS A 208 32.96 4.82 -5.52
CA LYS A 208 31.72 5.07 -6.28
C LYS A 208 31.23 3.80 -6.97
N PHE A 209 29.93 3.63 -7.10
CA PHE A 209 29.36 2.51 -7.86
C PHE A 209 29.53 2.74 -9.35
N ALA A 210 30.34 1.89 -9.98
CA ALA A 210 30.56 1.90 -11.41
C ALA A 210 29.38 1.23 -12.13
N PHE A 211 29.03 1.79 -13.29
CA PHE A 211 27.94 1.33 -14.13
C PHE A 211 28.49 0.48 -15.27
N ASP A 212 27.71 -0.49 -15.72
CA ASP A 212 27.94 -1.13 -17.03
C ASP A 212 27.89 -0.05 -18.13
N GLN A 213 28.97 0.07 -18.91
CA GLN A 213 29.12 1.08 -19.97
C GLN A 213 28.75 0.56 -21.36
N ASP A 214 28.43 -0.72 -21.44
CA ASP A 214 28.52 -1.53 -22.64
C ASP A 214 27.15 -2.04 -23.08
N MET A 215 26.28 -2.35 -22.11
CA MET A 215 24.94 -2.85 -22.33
C MET A 215 23.98 -1.72 -22.70
N ARG A 216 23.28 -1.86 -23.83
CA ARG A 216 22.26 -0.91 -24.28
C ARG A 216 20.85 -1.43 -24.03
N ILE A 217 20.03 -0.61 -23.39
CA ILE A 217 18.65 -0.97 -23.05
C ILE A 217 17.72 0.01 -23.74
N SER A 218 16.69 -0.52 -24.38
CA SER A 218 15.55 0.27 -24.89
C SER A 218 14.28 -0.27 -24.25
N ALA A 219 13.55 0.60 -23.56
CA ALA A 219 12.35 0.23 -22.82
C ALA A 219 11.08 0.85 -23.42
N THR A 220 9.95 0.16 -23.24
CA THR A 220 8.61 0.69 -23.45
C THR A 220 7.73 0.23 -22.30
N CYS A 221 7.14 1.18 -21.55
CA CYS A 221 6.43 0.85 -20.31
C CYS A 221 4.94 1.16 -20.39
N THR A 222 4.10 0.13 -20.22
CA THR A 222 2.64 0.26 -20.33
C THR A 222 1.94 -0.16 -19.04
N ARG A 223 0.77 0.43 -18.76
CA ARG A 223 -0.12 0.05 -17.66
C ARG A 223 -1.26 -0.81 -18.18
N VAL A 224 -1.57 -1.90 -17.48
CA VAL A 224 -2.64 -2.85 -17.82
C VAL A 224 -3.60 -3.06 -16.63
N PRO A 225 -4.85 -3.50 -16.85
CA PRO A 225 -5.85 -3.75 -15.81
C PRO A 225 -5.58 -5.05 -15.05
N VAL A 226 -4.39 -5.14 -14.45
CA VAL A 226 -3.93 -6.24 -13.60
C VAL A 226 -3.66 -5.68 -12.21
N ILE A 227 -4.17 -6.35 -11.17
CA ILE A 227 -4.06 -5.86 -9.78
C ILE A 227 -2.61 -5.85 -9.30
N ASP A 228 -1.92 -7.00 -9.37
CA ASP A 228 -0.51 -7.17 -9.00
C ASP A 228 0.19 -8.09 -10.01
N GLY A 229 1.49 -7.86 -10.21
CA GLY A 229 2.35 -8.59 -11.12
C GLY A 229 2.74 -7.74 -12.34
N HIS A 230 4.04 -7.61 -12.59
CA HIS A 230 4.55 -6.95 -13.80
C HIS A 230 5.05 -8.01 -14.78
N THR A 231 4.41 -8.06 -15.94
CA THR A 231 4.85 -8.92 -17.05
C THR A 231 5.82 -8.13 -17.90
N ILE A 232 6.98 -8.71 -18.22
CA ILE A 232 8.02 -8.06 -18.98
C ILE A 232 8.44 -8.98 -20.13
N HIS A 233 8.41 -8.46 -21.34
CA HIS A 233 8.88 -9.15 -22.55
C HIS A 233 10.27 -8.66 -22.87
N VAL A 234 11.22 -9.59 -22.96
CA VAL A 234 12.64 -9.29 -23.17
C VAL A 234 13.08 -9.91 -24.49
N SER A 235 13.75 -9.14 -25.33
CA SER A 235 14.54 -9.64 -26.45
C SER A 235 15.95 -9.12 -26.31
N LEU A 236 16.97 -9.98 -26.37
CA LEU A 236 18.36 -9.57 -26.13
C LEU A 236 19.35 -10.21 -27.11
N ARG A 237 20.50 -9.54 -27.26
CA ARG A 237 21.67 -9.99 -28.01
C ARG A 237 22.87 -10.10 -27.07
N PHE A 238 23.58 -11.21 -27.14
CA PHE A 238 24.83 -11.43 -26.41
C PHE A 238 26.01 -10.79 -27.16
N LYS A 239 27.06 -10.39 -26.44
CA LYS A 239 28.35 -10.01 -27.07
C LYS A 239 29.17 -11.23 -27.50
N THR A 240 28.94 -12.39 -26.89
CA THR A 240 29.67 -13.62 -27.23
C THR A 240 29.30 -14.15 -28.62
N PRO A 241 30.26 -14.65 -29.42
CA PRO A 241 29.97 -15.27 -30.71
C PRO A 241 29.20 -16.59 -30.57
N ASN A 242 29.45 -17.35 -29.49
CA ASN A 242 28.78 -18.62 -29.22
C ASN A 242 27.50 -18.36 -28.42
N LYS A 243 26.38 -18.25 -29.13
CA LYS A 243 25.08 -17.91 -28.56
C LYS A 243 24.44 -19.15 -27.91
N PRO A 244 23.95 -19.04 -26.66
CA PRO A 244 23.30 -20.16 -26.00
C PRO A 244 21.95 -20.46 -26.64
N THR A 245 21.63 -21.75 -26.71
CA THR A 245 20.34 -22.26 -27.16
C THR A 245 19.23 -21.97 -26.13
N PRO A 246 17.94 -21.96 -26.53
CA PRO A 246 16.83 -21.83 -25.58
C PRO A 246 16.83 -22.89 -24.47
N ALA A 247 17.30 -24.10 -24.76
CA ALA A 247 17.41 -25.17 -23.77
C ALA A 247 18.49 -24.87 -22.72
N GLU A 248 19.67 -24.40 -23.13
CA GLU A 248 20.74 -23.99 -22.23
C GLU A 248 20.32 -22.79 -21.37
N ILE A 249 19.55 -21.85 -21.93
CA ILE A 249 19.01 -20.72 -21.19
C ILE A 249 18.01 -21.17 -20.13
N ASN A 250 17.08 -22.06 -20.47
CA ASN A 250 16.14 -22.63 -19.50
C ASN A 250 16.87 -23.38 -18.37
N ALA A 251 17.92 -24.14 -18.71
CA ALA A 251 18.76 -24.81 -17.72
C ALA A 251 19.50 -23.81 -16.82
N CYS A 252 20.07 -22.75 -17.39
CA CYS A 252 20.71 -21.66 -16.67
C CYS A 252 19.76 -21.05 -15.64
N PHE A 253 18.57 -20.61 -16.08
CA PHE A 253 17.54 -20.06 -15.21
C PHE A 253 17.15 -21.02 -14.09
N SER A 254 16.89 -22.28 -14.41
CA SER A 254 16.47 -23.29 -13.41
C SER A 254 17.55 -23.57 -12.36
N SER A 255 18.83 -23.45 -12.73
CA SER A 255 19.97 -23.71 -11.86
C SER A 255 20.46 -22.49 -11.06
N TYR A 256 19.94 -21.30 -11.37
CA TYR A 256 20.42 -20.05 -10.77
C TYR A 256 20.16 -20.01 -9.25
N LYS A 257 21.22 -19.71 -8.50
CA LYS A 257 21.20 -19.53 -7.05
C LYS A 257 21.84 -18.19 -6.70
N CYS A 258 21.16 -17.39 -5.89
CA CYS A 258 21.71 -16.13 -5.40
C CYS A 258 22.40 -16.29 -4.03
N GLU A 259 23.17 -15.28 -3.63
CA GLU A 259 23.86 -15.27 -2.34
C GLU A 259 22.89 -15.25 -1.15
N ALA A 260 21.74 -14.56 -1.25
CA ALA A 260 20.73 -14.54 -0.19
C ALA A 260 20.18 -15.94 0.12
N GLN A 261 20.03 -16.79 -0.91
CA GLN A 261 19.67 -18.20 -0.72
C GLN A 261 20.81 -18.98 -0.05
N THR A 262 22.06 -18.72 -0.46
CA THR A 262 23.24 -19.40 0.07
C THR A 262 23.47 -19.07 1.55
N LEU A 263 23.18 -17.84 1.95
CA LEU A 263 23.26 -17.37 3.34
C LEU A 263 22.11 -17.90 4.22
N GLY A 264 21.06 -18.46 3.61
CA GLY A 264 19.89 -18.98 4.33
C GLY A 264 18.97 -17.88 4.86
N CYS A 265 18.87 -16.74 4.16
CA CYS A 265 17.98 -15.67 4.56
C CYS A 265 16.50 -16.17 4.61
N PRO A 266 15.75 -15.93 5.70
CA PRO A 266 14.41 -16.50 5.91
C PRO A 266 13.38 -16.19 4.81
N SER A 267 13.49 -15.02 4.19
CA SER A 267 12.60 -14.59 3.10
C SER A 267 13.10 -15.02 1.72
N ALA A 268 14.32 -15.56 1.60
CA ALA A 268 14.84 -16.00 0.31
C ALA A 268 13.95 -17.12 -0.29
N PRO A 269 13.63 -17.07 -1.59
CA PRO A 269 12.85 -18.11 -2.22
C PRO A 269 13.67 -19.41 -2.34
N SER A 270 13.02 -20.57 -2.42
CA SER A 270 13.76 -21.82 -2.68
C SER A 270 14.35 -21.85 -4.09
N ARG A 271 13.70 -21.15 -5.03
CA ARG A 271 14.14 -20.92 -6.41
C ARG A 271 14.04 -19.44 -6.75
N SER A 272 15.16 -18.81 -7.12
CA SER A 272 15.17 -17.39 -7.52
C SER A 272 14.46 -17.17 -8.85
N ILE A 273 14.61 -18.12 -9.80
CA ILE A 273 13.95 -18.10 -11.10
C ILE A 273 13.15 -19.39 -11.28
N ILE A 274 11.89 -19.27 -11.66
CA ILE A 274 10.99 -20.39 -11.92
C ILE A 274 10.74 -20.45 -13.42
N VAL A 275 11.26 -21.49 -14.07
CA VAL A 275 11.00 -21.72 -15.50
C VAL A 275 9.62 -22.34 -15.69
N ARG A 276 8.84 -21.76 -16.60
CA ARG A 276 7.54 -22.24 -17.08
C ARG A 276 7.70 -22.77 -18.49
N THR A 277 7.38 -24.04 -18.66
CA THR A 277 7.50 -24.75 -19.95
C THR A 277 6.24 -24.63 -20.79
N GLU A 278 5.12 -24.25 -20.19
CA GLU A 278 3.84 -24.12 -20.88
C GLU A 278 3.82 -22.86 -21.76
N ASP A 279 3.27 -22.99 -22.96
CA ASP A 279 3.29 -21.94 -23.98
C ASP A 279 2.55 -20.64 -23.59
N ASN A 280 1.62 -20.72 -22.64
CA ASN A 280 0.81 -19.58 -22.20
C ASN A 280 1.25 -19.02 -20.85
N ARG A 281 2.50 -19.25 -20.43
CA ARG A 281 3.04 -18.85 -19.12
C ARG A 281 4.30 -17.98 -19.25
N PRO A 282 4.59 -17.11 -18.26
CA PRO A 282 3.83 -16.87 -17.02
C PRO A 282 2.57 -15.99 -17.23
N GLN A 283 1.65 -16.03 -16.27
CA GLN A 283 0.46 -15.17 -16.20
C GLN A 283 0.34 -14.51 -14.82
N PRO A 284 0.07 -13.19 -14.72
CA PRO A 284 0.04 -12.49 -13.43
C PRO A 284 -0.82 -13.17 -12.36
N ARG A 285 -2.08 -13.50 -12.71
CA ARG A 285 -3.03 -14.10 -11.77
C ARG A 285 -2.62 -15.48 -11.25
N VAL A 286 -1.84 -16.23 -12.02
CA VAL A 286 -1.47 -17.62 -11.71
C VAL A 286 -0.09 -17.70 -11.05
N ASP A 287 0.81 -16.82 -11.44
CA ASP A 287 2.24 -16.97 -11.16
C ASP A 287 2.82 -15.94 -10.18
N ARG A 288 2.13 -14.81 -9.94
CA ARG A 288 2.70 -13.72 -9.12
C ARG A 288 3.05 -14.16 -7.69
N ASP A 289 2.30 -15.10 -7.13
CA ASP A 289 2.45 -15.55 -5.75
C ASP A 289 3.43 -16.74 -5.60
N ALA A 290 4.08 -17.15 -6.71
CA ALA A 290 5.06 -18.24 -6.68
C ALA A 290 6.22 -17.90 -5.73
N GLU A 291 6.61 -18.87 -4.89
CA GLU A 291 7.59 -18.68 -3.82
C GLU A 291 7.22 -17.47 -2.92
N ARG A 292 5.92 -17.29 -2.64
CA ARG A 292 5.37 -16.16 -1.86
C ARG A 292 5.60 -14.79 -2.51
N GLY A 293 5.82 -14.74 -3.82
CA GLY A 293 6.12 -13.52 -4.58
C GLY A 293 7.58 -13.06 -4.50
N PHE A 294 8.48 -13.89 -3.95
CA PHE A 294 9.92 -13.61 -3.87
C PHE A 294 10.73 -14.14 -5.06
N ALA A 295 10.10 -14.83 -6.02
CA ALA A 295 10.77 -15.37 -7.20
C ALA A 295 10.30 -14.68 -8.50
N VAL A 296 11.14 -14.74 -9.53
CA VAL A 296 10.77 -14.33 -10.89
C VAL A 296 10.34 -15.57 -11.68
N SER A 297 9.14 -15.56 -12.24
CA SER A 297 8.71 -16.61 -13.17
C SER A 297 9.13 -16.24 -14.59
N VAL A 298 9.79 -17.14 -15.31
CA VAL A 298 10.22 -16.96 -16.71
C VAL A 298 9.61 -18.04 -17.58
N GLY A 299 9.12 -17.68 -18.75
CA GLY A 299 8.58 -18.62 -19.73
C GLY A 299 8.79 -18.09 -21.14
N ARG A 300 8.24 -18.82 -22.12
CA ARG A 300 8.33 -18.44 -23.54
C ARG A 300 9.78 -18.25 -24.05
N VAL A 301 10.75 -18.94 -23.47
CA VAL A 301 12.17 -18.83 -23.87
C VAL A 301 12.35 -19.44 -25.26
N ARG A 302 12.80 -18.63 -26.22
CA ARG A 302 12.94 -19.03 -27.63
C ARG A 302 13.87 -18.09 -28.40
N GLU A 303 14.31 -18.52 -29.57
CA GLU A 303 15.08 -17.68 -30.48
C GLU A 303 14.35 -16.39 -30.87
N CYS A 304 15.09 -15.30 -30.95
CA CYS A 304 14.59 -14.03 -31.47
C CYS A 304 15.00 -13.90 -32.94
N LYS A 305 14.07 -13.47 -33.81
CA LYS A 305 14.38 -13.27 -35.24
C LYS A 305 15.15 -11.98 -35.54
N LEU A 306 15.20 -11.05 -34.58
CA LEU A 306 15.89 -9.76 -34.71
C LEU A 306 17.18 -9.70 -33.87
N LEU A 307 17.18 -10.38 -32.72
CA LEU A 307 18.30 -10.47 -31.79
C LEU A 307 18.68 -11.95 -31.64
N ASP A 308 19.05 -12.41 -30.44
CA ASP A 308 19.46 -13.81 -30.23
C ASP A 308 18.36 -14.62 -29.54
N VAL A 309 17.88 -14.13 -28.40
CA VAL A 309 16.85 -14.81 -27.60
C VAL A 309 15.77 -13.82 -27.18
N LYS A 310 14.56 -14.35 -26.98
CA LYS A 310 13.48 -13.64 -26.31
C LYS A 310 12.73 -14.53 -25.33
N PHE A 311 12.23 -13.93 -24.27
CA PHE A 311 11.47 -14.58 -23.22
C PHE A 311 10.47 -13.62 -22.56
N THR A 312 9.57 -14.17 -21.78
CA THR A 312 8.63 -13.39 -20.95
C THR A 312 8.91 -13.72 -19.50
N LEU A 313 9.00 -12.68 -18.66
CA LEU A 313 9.13 -12.83 -17.22
C LEU A 313 7.95 -12.18 -16.49
N LEU A 314 7.70 -12.61 -15.26
CA LEU A 314 6.74 -12.04 -14.34
C LEU A 314 7.38 -11.86 -12.97
N VAL A 315 7.20 -10.67 -12.39
CA VAL A 315 7.63 -10.35 -11.02
C VAL A 315 6.47 -9.81 -10.19
N HIS A 316 6.40 -10.18 -8.91
CA HIS A 316 5.46 -9.56 -7.97
C HIS A 316 5.97 -8.16 -7.59
N ASN A 317 5.34 -7.11 -8.11
CA ASN A 317 5.84 -5.74 -8.02
C ASN A 317 5.85 -5.16 -6.60
N THR A 318 4.93 -5.56 -5.72
CA THR A 318 4.90 -5.08 -4.33
C THR A 318 5.61 -5.99 -3.32
N VAL A 319 6.04 -7.19 -3.72
CA VAL A 319 6.82 -8.13 -2.89
C VAL A 319 8.27 -8.08 -3.33
N LEU A 320 8.72 -8.92 -4.28
CA LEU A 320 10.11 -8.85 -4.77
C LEU A 320 10.41 -7.46 -5.35
N GLY A 321 9.50 -6.85 -6.10
CA GLY A 321 9.73 -5.52 -6.69
C GLY A 321 9.74 -4.35 -5.69
N ALA A 322 9.40 -4.56 -4.41
CA ALA A 322 9.35 -3.50 -3.42
C ALA A 322 9.69 -3.97 -2.00
N ALA A 323 8.67 -4.25 -1.17
CA ALA A 323 8.84 -4.46 0.27
C ALA A 323 9.66 -5.72 0.58
N GLY A 324 9.39 -6.81 -0.13
CA GLY A 324 10.11 -8.07 0.02
C GLY A 324 11.60 -7.94 -0.27
N SER A 325 11.99 -7.19 -1.31
CA SER A 325 13.41 -6.94 -1.56
C SER A 325 14.09 -6.20 -0.41
N SER A 326 13.42 -5.22 0.20
CA SER A 326 13.99 -4.46 1.32
C SER A 326 14.16 -5.34 2.54
N VAL A 327 13.15 -6.17 2.85
CA VAL A 327 13.24 -7.14 3.94
C VAL A 327 14.40 -8.10 3.70
N LEU A 328 14.52 -8.68 2.50
CA LEU A 328 15.58 -9.63 2.17
C LEU A 328 16.98 -9.00 2.18
N ASN A 329 17.10 -7.73 1.74
CA ASN A 329 18.34 -6.94 1.89
C ASN A 329 18.71 -6.78 3.37
N ALA A 330 17.76 -6.44 4.24
CA ALA A 330 18.00 -6.34 5.68
C ALA A 330 18.38 -7.69 6.31
N GLU A 331 17.74 -8.79 5.90
CA GLU A 331 18.09 -10.14 6.37
C GLU A 331 19.54 -10.47 6.04
N TRP A 332 19.96 -10.20 4.80
CA TRP A 332 21.33 -10.45 4.35
C TRP A 332 22.34 -9.62 5.17
N MET A 333 22.07 -8.32 5.32
CA MET A 333 22.93 -7.41 6.08
C MET A 333 23.10 -7.86 7.52
N MET A 334 21.99 -8.22 8.19
CA MET A 334 22.01 -8.58 9.60
C MET A 334 22.57 -9.98 9.85
N SER A 335 22.37 -10.91 8.92
CA SER A 335 22.96 -12.25 8.98
C SER A 335 24.49 -12.20 8.78
N GLY A 336 24.97 -11.35 7.87
CA GLY A 336 26.40 -11.11 7.68
C GLY A 336 27.08 -10.44 8.90
N LEU A 337 26.39 -9.53 9.59
CA LEU A 337 26.90 -8.86 10.80
C LEU A 337 26.95 -9.80 12.02
N THR A 338 25.97 -10.70 12.16
CA THR A 338 25.91 -11.66 13.28
C THR A 338 26.91 -12.81 13.14
N GLN A 339 27.18 -13.30 11.93
CA GLN A 339 28.25 -14.27 11.70
C GLN A 339 29.64 -13.66 11.99
N ARG A 340 29.88 -12.39 11.64
CA ARG A 340 31.14 -11.71 11.95
C ARG A 340 31.37 -11.50 13.45
N LYS A 341 30.34 -11.18 14.22
CA LYS A 341 30.46 -11.12 15.70
C LYS A 341 30.81 -12.46 16.32
N ARG A 342 30.35 -13.58 15.74
CA ARG A 342 30.73 -14.92 16.21
C ARG A 342 32.18 -15.27 15.88
N ASN A 343 32.66 -14.91 14.68
CA ASN A 343 34.05 -15.18 14.28
C ASN A 343 35.05 -14.29 15.04
N VAL A 344 34.71 -13.03 15.30
CA VAL A 344 35.56 -12.17 16.16
C VAL A 344 35.54 -12.68 17.61
N ALA A 345 34.42 -13.23 18.09
CA ALA A 345 34.38 -13.86 19.42
C ALA A 345 35.16 -15.18 19.47
N SER A 346 35.26 -15.95 18.38
CA SER A 346 36.13 -17.13 18.33
C SER A 346 37.60 -16.74 18.24
N ASP A 347 37.94 -15.71 17.48
CA ASP A 347 39.33 -15.22 17.37
C ASP A 347 39.81 -14.60 18.70
N VAL A 348 38.92 -13.97 19.49
CA VAL A 348 39.21 -13.46 20.84
C VAL A 348 39.27 -14.58 21.89
N LEU A 349 38.63 -15.72 21.66
CA LEU A 349 38.74 -16.90 22.53
C LEU A 349 40.02 -17.70 22.22
N ASP A 350 40.50 -17.70 20.98
CA ASP A 350 41.78 -18.31 20.61
C ASP A 350 42.99 -17.45 21.04
N GLU A 351 42.85 -16.11 21.15
CA GLU A 351 43.93 -15.24 21.68
C GLU A 351 44.03 -15.24 23.23
N HIS A 352 43.07 -15.83 23.95
CA HIS A 352 43.08 -15.88 25.42
C HIS A 352 43.53 -17.22 26.02
N ASP A 353 43.77 -18.26 25.21
CA ASP A 353 44.21 -19.58 25.70
C ASP A 353 45.74 -19.83 25.61
N ASP A 354 46.51 -18.90 25.02
CA ASP A 354 47.97 -19.06 24.85
C ASP A 354 48.82 -18.41 25.97
N ASN A 355 48.22 -17.92 27.06
CA ASN A 355 48.97 -17.20 28.10
C ASN A 355 48.68 -17.60 29.56
N TYR A 356 48.24 -18.84 29.79
CA TYR A 356 48.13 -19.41 31.15
C TYR A 356 48.66 -20.85 31.20
N ASN A 357 49.96 -21.03 30.97
CA ASN A 357 50.64 -22.27 31.34
C ASN A 357 52.08 -22.00 31.79
N ASN A 358 52.23 -21.34 32.94
CA ASN A 358 53.38 -21.58 33.81
C ASN A 358 53.16 -21.04 35.23
N SER A 359 52.70 -21.89 36.15
CA SER A 359 53.31 -22.03 37.49
C SER A 359 52.49 -22.97 38.40
N ASN A 360 53.19 -24.02 38.84
CA ASN A 360 53.17 -24.62 40.18
C ASN A 360 51.89 -25.29 40.72
N LEU A 361 51.96 -26.63 40.69
CA LEU A 361 51.83 -27.54 41.84
C LEU A 361 51.21 -26.96 43.12
N SER A 362 50.07 -27.51 43.54
CA SER A 362 50.00 -28.41 44.71
C SER A 362 48.57 -28.84 45.07
N SER A 363 48.42 -30.15 45.26
CA SER A 363 47.59 -30.86 46.24
C SER A 363 46.06 -30.72 46.31
N ASN A 364 45.45 -31.92 46.35
CA ASN A 364 44.30 -32.37 47.16
C ASN A 364 42.87 -32.24 46.62
N ASN A 365 42.41 -33.37 46.05
CA ASN A 365 41.39 -34.30 46.56
C ASN A 365 40.11 -33.82 47.29
N ASN A 366 39.04 -34.56 46.95
CA ASN A 366 37.67 -34.65 47.51
C ASN A 366 36.76 -33.48 47.15
N GLY A 367 35.54 -33.66 46.65
CA GLY A 367 34.52 -34.70 46.83
C GLY A 367 33.20 -33.93 47.00
N GLY A 368 32.24 -34.05 46.09
CA GLY A 368 31.01 -34.82 46.33
C GLY A 368 30.01 -34.08 47.23
N GLY A 369 28.81 -33.76 46.73
CA GLY A 369 27.72 -33.32 47.61
C GLY A 369 26.60 -32.57 46.91
N ALA A 370 25.43 -33.21 46.87
CA ALA A 370 24.18 -32.73 46.31
C ALA A 370 23.37 -31.88 47.30
N GLY A 371 22.45 -31.07 46.76
CA GLY A 371 21.05 -31.08 47.24
C GLY A 371 20.52 -29.87 48.02
N SER A 372 19.21 -29.68 47.80
CA SER A 372 18.20 -28.89 48.53
C SER A 372 18.13 -27.39 48.20
N SER A 373 17.07 -26.87 47.56
CA SER A 373 15.62 -26.89 47.88
C SER A 373 15.30 -26.24 49.22
N THR A 374 14.77 -25.02 49.17
CA THR A 374 13.79 -24.49 50.12
C THR A 374 12.97 -23.40 49.43
N ALA A 375 11.67 -23.67 49.30
CA ALA A 375 10.63 -22.68 49.06
C ALA A 375 10.28 -21.97 50.37
N VAL A 376 9.90 -20.70 50.30
CA VAL A 376 9.06 -20.04 51.31
C VAL A 376 8.08 -19.11 50.60
N ASP A 377 6.80 -19.44 50.77
CA ASP A 377 5.59 -18.66 50.47
C ASP A 377 5.43 -17.44 51.37
N ARG A 378 4.69 -16.44 50.87
CA ARG A 378 3.56 -15.69 51.47
C ARG A 378 3.18 -14.55 50.51
N ASP A 379 2.01 -14.63 49.84
CA ASP A 379 0.70 -14.04 50.25
C ASP A 379 0.81 -12.52 50.56
N ARG A 380 -0.06 -11.59 50.14
CA ARG A 380 -1.32 -11.46 49.39
C ARG A 380 -1.52 -9.95 49.20
N ASP A 381 -2.33 -9.51 48.24
CA ASP A 381 -3.45 -8.60 48.51
C ASP A 381 -4.15 -8.22 47.20
N GLU A 382 -5.30 -8.86 46.98
CA GLU A 382 -6.41 -8.38 46.15
C GLU A 382 -7.20 -7.33 46.95
N LYS A 383 -7.61 -6.25 46.28
CA LYS A 383 -8.83 -5.51 46.62
C LYS A 383 -9.50 -4.99 45.36
N ASP A 384 -10.66 -5.56 45.09
CA ASP A 384 -11.76 -4.96 44.31
C ASP A 384 -12.35 -3.77 45.09
N ASP A 385 -12.79 -2.73 44.36
CA ASP A 385 -14.14 -2.17 44.57
C ASP A 385 -14.60 -1.38 43.33
N ASP A 386 -15.90 -1.50 43.08
CA ASP A 386 -16.69 -1.02 41.94
C ASP A 386 -16.89 0.51 41.91
N GLY A 387 -17.20 1.06 40.73
CA GLY A 387 -17.61 2.47 40.62
C GLY A 387 -17.82 3.04 39.22
N ASP A 388 -18.87 2.58 38.55
CA ASP A 388 -19.87 3.30 37.73
C ASP A 388 -19.48 4.29 36.60
N ASP A 389 -20.31 4.21 35.56
CA ASP A 389 -20.30 4.88 34.26
C ASP A 389 -20.16 6.42 34.31
N LYS A 390 -19.34 6.97 33.39
CA LYS A 390 -19.75 8.09 32.53
C LYS A 390 -18.84 8.31 31.31
N GLN A 391 -19.53 8.35 30.16
CA GLN A 391 -19.06 8.47 28.79
C GLN A 391 -18.27 9.75 28.47
N GLY A 392 -17.28 9.61 27.58
CA GLY A 392 -16.60 10.71 26.90
C GLY A 392 -15.98 10.31 25.56
N LYS A 393 -16.63 9.43 24.79
CA LYS A 393 -16.22 9.11 23.41
C LYS A 393 -16.50 10.33 22.51
N ARG A 394 -15.45 10.95 21.97
CA ARG A 394 -15.59 11.84 20.81
C ARG A 394 -15.99 10.96 19.61
N ALA A 395 -17.28 10.97 19.31
CA ALA A 395 -17.87 10.21 18.22
C ALA A 395 -17.30 10.67 16.87
N ASN A 396 -16.93 9.69 16.03
CA ASN A 396 -16.79 9.91 14.60
C ASN A 396 -18.16 10.31 14.06
N LYS A 397 -18.26 11.51 13.49
CA LYS A 397 -19.48 11.96 12.83
C LYS A 397 -19.65 11.16 11.54
N LEU A 398 -20.67 10.32 11.54
CA LEU A 398 -21.26 9.74 10.36
C LEU A 398 -21.81 10.86 9.47
N THR A 399 -21.90 10.61 8.16
CA THR A 399 -22.68 11.46 7.27
C THR A 399 -24.15 11.41 7.68
N LEU A 400 -24.92 12.47 7.40
CA LEU A 400 -26.35 12.55 7.76
C LEU A 400 -27.15 11.35 7.21
N MET A 401 -26.73 10.82 6.06
CA MET A 401 -27.34 9.66 5.42
C MET A 401 -27.02 8.35 6.17
N GLU A 402 -25.79 8.22 6.67
CA GLU A 402 -25.34 7.08 7.49
C GLU A 402 -26.04 7.07 8.87
N GLU A 403 -26.19 8.23 9.52
CA GLU A 403 -26.92 8.35 10.81
C GLU A 403 -28.41 7.98 10.68
N ILE A 404 -29.05 8.36 9.57
CA ILE A 404 -30.46 8.07 9.29
C ILE A 404 -30.66 6.58 8.97
N LEU A 405 -29.82 5.98 8.13
CA LEU A 405 -29.86 4.55 7.82
C LEU A 405 -29.60 3.68 9.06
N LEU A 406 -28.65 4.07 9.91
CA LEU A 406 -28.26 3.30 11.10
C LEU A 406 -29.24 3.41 12.27
N MET A 407 -30.02 4.50 12.37
CA MET A 407 -31.11 4.59 13.35
C MET A 407 -32.28 3.64 13.05
N GLY A 408 -32.48 3.23 11.80
CA GLY A 408 -33.49 2.23 11.44
C GLY A 408 -33.07 0.79 11.72
N LEU A 409 -31.78 0.47 11.53
CA LEU A 409 -31.30 -0.91 11.56
C LEU A 409 -30.94 -1.45 12.94
N LYS A 410 -30.80 -0.57 13.95
CA LYS A 410 -30.35 -0.93 15.30
C LYS A 410 -31.29 -1.86 16.08
N ASP A 411 -32.55 -1.98 15.67
CA ASP A 411 -33.58 -2.80 16.36
C ASP A 411 -34.28 -3.79 15.41
N SER A 412 -33.52 -4.52 14.58
CA SER A 412 -34.09 -5.50 13.63
C SER A 412 -34.08 -6.95 14.17
N GLN A 413 -35.25 -7.62 14.11
CA GLN A 413 -35.41 -9.07 14.29
C GLN A 413 -35.78 -9.72 12.95
N VAL A 414 -35.25 -10.91 12.68
CA VAL A 414 -35.60 -11.72 11.50
C VAL A 414 -36.98 -12.36 11.73
N ILE A 415 -37.95 -12.08 10.85
CA ILE A 415 -39.37 -12.42 11.05
C ILE A 415 -39.84 -13.62 10.19
N ASP A 416 -39.24 -13.84 9.01
CA ASP A 416 -39.54 -14.99 8.14
C ASP A 416 -38.25 -15.47 7.47
N ASP A 417 -38.03 -16.78 7.45
CA ASP A 417 -36.78 -17.44 7.09
C ASP A 417 -36.89 -18.34 5.85
N ARG A 418 -38.01 -18.20 5.11
CA ARG A 418 -38.28 -18.89 3.85
C ARG A 418 -37.44 -18.34 2.69
N SER A 419 -37.04 -19.23 1.79
CA SER A 419 -36.31 -18.87 0.57
C SER A 419 -37.14 -17.90 -0.28
N THR A 420 -36.48 -16.82 -0.66
CA THR A 420 -37.04 -15.66 -1.32
C THR A 420 -36.89 -15.73 -2.85
N GLY A 421 -36.24 -16.77 -3.37
CA GLY A 421 -36.01 -17.01 -4.79
C GLY A 421 -34.91 -16.15 -5.41
N GLU A 422 -34.19 -15.37 -4.59
CA GLU A 422 -33.07 -14.55 -5.02
C GLU A 422 -31.77 -15.08 -4.42
N VAL A 423 -30.84 -15.46 -5.30
CA VAL A 423 -29.64 -16.25 -4.95
C VAL A 423 -28.80 -15.59 -3.85
N LEU A 424 -28.63 -14.27 -3.87
CA LEU A 424 -27.83 -13.55 -2.87
C LEU A 424 -28.54 -13.41 -1.53
N LEU A 425 -29.87 -13.27 -1.55
CA LEU A 425 -30.69 -13.11 -0.35
C LEU A 425 -30.85 -14.46 0.37
N ASP A 426 -31.02 -15.53 -0.39
CA ASP A 426 -31.15 -16.89 0.12
C ASP A 426 -29.83 -17.41 0.68
N GLU A 427 -28.70 -17.01 0.08
CA GLU A 427 -27.37 -17.31 0.59
C GLU A 427 -27.06 -16.54 1.89
N ALA A 428 -27.47 -15.27 1.98
CA ALA A 428 -27.36 -14.49 3.21
C ALA A 428 -28.20 -15.09 4.35
N LEU A 429 -29.46 -15.48 4.07
CA LEU A 429 -30.33 -16.18 5.03
C LEU A 429 -29.76 -17.53 5.47
N ARG A 430 -29.15 -18.27 4.54
CA ARG A 430 -28.47 -19.55 4.83
C ARG A 430 -27.26 -19.33 5.76
N MET A 431 -26.46 -18.30 5.54
CA MET A 431 -25.30 -17.99 6.39
C MET A 431 -25.70 -17.48 7.78
N ILE A 432 -26.72 -16.62 7.88
CA ILE A 432 -27.29 -16.18 9.16
C ILE A 432 -27.79 -17.38 10.01
N LYS A 433 -28.29 -18.44 9.35
CA LYS A 433 -28.67 -19.71 10.01
C LYS A 433 -27.50 -20.58 10.45
N THR A 434 -26.35 -20.48 9.78
CA THR A 434 -25.22 -21.42 9.96
C THR A 434 -24.11 -20.85 10.83
N ASP A 435 -24.01 -19.52 10.93
CA ASP A 435 -22.94 -18.83 11.66
C ASP A 435 -23.45 -18.30 13.02
N SER A 436 -22.78 -18.68 14.11
CA SER A 436 -23.16 -18.33 15.49
C SER A 436 -22.74 -16.91 15.89
N GLN A 437 -22.67 -15.99 14.93
CA GLN A 437 -22.27 -14.62 15.18
C GLN A 437 -23.47 -13.75 15.57
N SER A 438 -23.24 -12.80 16.46
CA SER A 438 -24.28 -11.86 16.90
C SER A 438 -24.71 -10.95 15.75
N ILE A 439 -25.94 -10.43 15.82
CA ILE A 439 -26.50 -9.47 14.85
C ILE A 439 -25.57 -8.25 14.68
N ALA A 440 -24.87 -7.83 15.75
CA ALA A 440 -23.88 -6.76 15.70
C ALA A 440 -22.69 -7.09 14.78
N SER A 441 -22.21 -8.33 14.78
CA SER A 441 -21.10 -8.77 13.92
C SER A 441 -21.50 -8.80 12.44
N TRP A 442 -22.76 -9.13 12.16
CA TRP A 442 -23.33 -9.04 10.82
C TRP A 442 -23.54 -7.59 10.36
N ILE A 443 -23.95 -6.71 11.28
CA ILE A 443 -24.04 -5.27 11.04
C ILE A 443 -22.66 -4.71 10.72
N ASP A 444 -21.60 -5.09 11.45
CA ASP A 444 -20.22 -4.66 11.18
C ASP A 444 -19.69 -5.19 9.83
N LEU A 445 -20.10 -6.41 9.45
CA LEU A 445 -19.74 -7.01 8.16
C LEU A 445 -20.42 -6.26 6.99
N MET A 446 -21.69 -5.86 7.16
CA MET A 446 -22.46 -5.12 6.17
C MET A 446 -22.17 -3.61 6.17
N SER A 447 -21.81 -3.01 7.31
CA SER A 447 -21.29 -1.63 7.38
C SER A 447 -19.90 -1.52 6.74
N GLY A 448 -19.18 -2.63 6.64
CA GLY A 448 -17.82 -2.70 6.11
C GLY A 448 -16.76 -2.36 7.15
N GLU A 449 -17.12 -2.43 8.43
CA GLU A 449 -16.23 -2.17 9.57
C GLU A 449 -15.37 -3.40 9.95
N THR A 450 -15.61 -4.57 9.36
CA THR A 450 -14.73 -5.75 9.46
C THR A 450 -14.26 -6.26 8.10
N TRP A 451 -12.96 -6.56 7.97
CA TRP A 451 -12.35 -7.12 6.74
C TRP A 451 -12.14 -8.63 6.88
N ASN A 452 -13.17 -9.41 6.55
CA ASN A 452 -13.03 -10.86 6.34
C ASN A 452 -12.91 -11.15 4.83
N LEU A 453 -11.71 -11.51 4.39
CA LEU A 453 -11.36 -11.79 2.99
C LEU A 453 -12.17 -12.94 2.37
N MET A 454 -12.68 -13.87 3.17
CA MET A 454 -13.53 -14.97 2.67
C MET A 454 -14.95 -14.51 2.29
N SER A 455 -15.36 -13.30 2.70
CA SER A 455 -16.73 -12.78 2.53
C SER A 455 -16.80 -11.55 1.62
N PHE A 456 -15.72 -11.27 0.89
CA PHE A 456 -15.51 -10.04 0.09
C PHE A 456 -16.57 -9.81 -1.01
N ASN A 457 -17.19 -10.87 -1.51
CA ASN A 457 -18.21 -10.80 -2.58
C ASN A 457 -19.44 -9.95 -2.19
N TYR A 458 -19.64 -9.66 -0.90
CA TYR A 458 -20.78 -8.90 -0.37
C TYR A 458 -20.42 -7.47 0.04
N GLN A 459 -19.14 -7.07 0.03
CA GLN A 459 -18.70 -5.75 0.50
C GLN A 459 -18.74 -4.65 -0.58
N LEU A 460 -19.07 -5.02 -1.83
CA LEU A 460 -19.33 -4.05 -2.89
C LEU A 460 -20.51 -3.17 -2.49
N LYS A 461 -20.31 -1.85 -2.46
CA LYS A 461 -21.32 -0.85 -2.03
C LYS A 461 -22.70 -1.08 -2.67
N GLN A 462 -22.72 -1.40 -3.97
CA GLN A 462 -23.94 -1.69 -4.73
C GLN A 462 -24.61 -3.01 -4.34
N VAL A 463 -23.85 -3.99 -3.86
CA VAL A 463 -24.36 -5.30 -3.40
C VAL A 463 -24.99 -5.13 -2.01
N ARG A 464 -24.38 -4.33 -1.13
CA ARG A 464 -24.93 -4.00 0.20
C ARG A 464 -26.24 -3.22 0.12
N GLU A 465 -26.28 -2.20 -0.73
CA GLU A 465 -27.49 -1.41 -0.97
C GLU A 465 -28.62 -2.28 -1.57
N ARG A 466 -28.31 -3.19 -2.51
CA ARG A 466 -29.30 -4.12 -3.07
C ARG A 466 -29.79 -5.15 -2.06
N ILE A 467 -28.91 -5.70 -1.23
CA ILE A 467 -29.27 -6.68 -0.20
C ILE A 467 -30.16 -6.02 0.86
N ALA A 468 -29.78 -4.85 1.36
CA ALA A 468 -30.59 -4.11 2.33
C ALA A 468 -31.95 -3.72 1.75
N LYS A 469 -31.99 -3.24 0.49
CA LYS A 469 -33.23 -2.93 -0.23
C LYS A 469 -34.10 -4.17 -0.44
N GLY A 470 -33.52 -5.29 -0.88
CA GLY A 470 -34.23 -6.55 -1.09
C GLY A 470 -34.81 -7.14 0.20
N LEU A 471 -34.10 -7.02 1.33
CA LEU A 471 -34.57 -7.47 2.64
C LEU A 471 -35.75 -6.64 3.15
N VAL A 472 -35.79 -5.34 2.86
CA VAL A 472 -36.91 -4.46 3.21
C VAL A 472 -38.10 -4.66 2.26
N ASP A 473 -37.86 -4.71 0.95
CA ASP A 473 -38.89 -4.86 -0.09
C ASP A 473 -39.63 -6.20 0.02
N LYS A 474 -38.94 -7.27 0.44
CA LYS A 474 -39.54 -8.60 0.68
C LYS A 474 -40.09 -8.77 2.10
N GLY A 475 -40.06 -7.73 2.94
CA GLY A 475 -40.66 -7.73 4.27
C GLY A 475 -39.89 -8.56 5.31
N VAL A 476 -38.63 -8.88 5.06
CA VAL A 476 -37.73 -9.62 5.98
C VAL A 476 -37.23 -8.70 7.11
N LEU A 477 -37.11 -7.39 6.84
CA LEU A 477 -36.82 -6.35 7.84
C LEU A 477 -38.02 -5.38 7.96
N ARG A 478 -38.40 -5.01 9.19
CA ARG A 478 -39.34 -3.92 9.49
C ARG A 478 -38.81 -3.06 10.64
N THR A 479 -39.10 -1.76 10.60
CA THR A 479 -38.75 -0.81 11.67
C THR A 479 -40.00 -0.05 12.13
N GLU A 480 -40.18 0.12 13.44
CA GLU A 480 -41.42 0.65 14.02
C GLU A 480 -41.64 2.18 13.84
N LYS A 481 -40.64 2.92 13.36
CA LYS A 481 -40.75 4.38 13.15
C LYS A 481 -41.10 4.71 11.69
N ARG A 482 -42.26 5.37 11.50
CA ARG A 482 -42.85 5.71 10.19
C ARG A 482 -42.30 6.96 9.48
N ASN A 483 -41.24 7.61 9.98
CA ASN A 483 -40.74 8.85 9.37
C ASN A 483 -39.28 8.72 8.96
N PHE A 484 -39.05 8.19 7.76
CA PHE A 484 -37.84 8.45 6.99
C PHE A 484 -38.22 9.32 5.80
N ILE A 485 -37.55 10.46 5.66
CA ILE A 485 -37.43 11.13 4.35
C ILE A 485 -36.14 10.58 3.74
N LEU A 486 -36.29 9.61 2.85
CA LEU A 486 -35.22 9.20 1.93
C LEU A 486 -35.15 10.24 0.81
N PHE A 487 -33.97 10.83 0.58
CA PHE A 487 -33.67 11.37 -0.74
C PHE A 487 -33.27 10.21 -1.64
N ASP A 488 -34.24 9.66 -2.36
CA ASP A 488 -33.99 9.07 -3.65
C ASP A 488 -33.75 10.22 -4.63
N MET A 489 -32.67 10.17 -5.41
CA MET A 489 -32.53 11.03 -6.57
C MET A 489 -32.22 10.20 -7.81
N ALA A 490 -33.06 9.20 -8.07
CA ALA A 490 -33.58 9.07 -9.42
C ALA A 490 -34.36 10.36 -9.73
N THR A 491 -33.77 11.29 -10.49
CA THR A 491 -34.52 12.42 -11.01
C THR A 491 -35.60 11.86 -11.92
N HIS A 492 -36.84 11.80 -11.44
CA HIS A 492 -37.96 11.84 -12.37
C HIS A 492 -37.80 13.15 -13.14
N PRO A 493 -37.59 13.12 -14.46
CA PRO A 493 -37.56 14.35 -15.23
C PRO A 493 -38.86 15.09 -14.93
N VAL A 494 -38.80 16.40 -14.72
CA VAL A 494 -40.00 17.23 -14.63
C VAL A 494 -40.80 16.94 -15.89
N ALA A 495 -41.88 16.17 -15.74
CA ALA A 495 -42.61 15.59 -16.86
C ALA A 495 -43.24 16.68 -17.74
N ASP A 496 -43.54 17.83 -17.12
CA ASP A 496 -43.98 19.03 -17.80
C ASP A 496 -42.78 19.90 -18.22
N TYR A 497 -42.49 19.88 -19.52
CA TYR A 497 -41.40 20.64 -20.11
C TYR A 497 -41.57 22.16 -19.93
N SER A 498 -42.81 22.66 -19.87
CA SER A 498 -43.08 24.09 -19.70
C SER A 498 -42.69 24.58 -18.30
N VAL A 499 -42.92 23.76 -17.28
CA VAL A 499 -42.53 24.04 -15.89
C VAL A 499 -41.00 24.00 -15.75
N LYS A 500 -40.35 23.04 -16.42
CA LYS A 500 -38.89 22.93 -16.46
C LYS A 500 -38.24 24.17 -17.08
N GLU A 501 -38.76 24.62 -18.23
CA GLU A 501 -38.24 25.80 -18.92
C GLU A 501 -38.45 27.09 -18.09
N GLN A 502 -39.60 27.24 -17.44
CA GLN A 502 -39.85 28.35 -16.52
C GLN A 502 -38.91 28.36 -15.30
N LEU A 503 -38.58 27.19 -14.75
CA LEU A 503 -37.64 27.05 -13.64
C LEU A 503 -36.20 27.41 -14.05
N VAL A 504 -35.77 26.93 -15.21
CA VAL A 504 -34.46 27.29 -15.79
C VAL A 504 -34.40 28.79 -16.06
N GLN A 505 -35.44 29.36 -16.65
CA GLN A 505 -35.50 30.80 -16.92
C GLN A 505 -35.46 31.64 -15.64
N LYS A 506 -36.21 31.27 -14.60
CA LYS A 506 -36.16 31.93 -13.29
C LYS A 506 -34.78 31.83 -12.62
N THR A 507 -34.09 30.71 -12.79
CA THR A 507 -32.73 30.51 -12.29
C THR A 507 -31.74 31.43 -13.01
N VAL A 508 -31.82 31.47 -14.34
CA VAL A 508 -30.99 32.34 -15.18
C VAL A 508 -31.24 33.82 -14.88
N ASP A 509 -32.50 34.24 -14.79
CA ASP A 509 -32.85 35.63 -14.50
C ASP A 509 -32.39 36.04 -13.10
N CYS A 510 -32.53 35.17 -12.10
CA CYS A 510 -32.00 35.39 -10.75
C CYS A 510 -30.47 35.61 -10.75
N LEU A 511 -29.72 34.76 -11.46
CA LEU A 511 -28.26 34.82 -11.49
C LEU A 511 -27.71 35.97 -12.34
N LEU A 512 -28.48 36.44 -13.32
CA LEU A 512 -28.14 37.63 -14.11
C LEU A 512 -28.68 38.94 -13.50
N GLY A 513 -29.32 38.88 -12.32
CA GLY A 513 -29.87 40.05 -11.64
C GLY A 513 -31.05 40.69 -12.38
N ARG A 514 -31.79 39.92 -13.17
CA ARG A 514 -32.97 40.37 -13.93
C ARG A 514 -34.24 40.10 -13.10
N GLY A 515 -35.05 41.13 -12.90
CA GLY A 515 -36.34 41.01 -12.21
C GLY A 515 -36.32 41.47 -10.74
N SER A 516 -37.35 41.08 -9.99
CA SER A 516 -37.51 41.43 -8.57
C SER A 516 -36.57 40.63 -7.65
N ALA A 517 -36.43 41.07 -6.40
CA ALA A 517 -35.58 40.38 -5.42
C ALA A 517 -35.95 38.89 -5.30
N PRO A 518 -34.95 37.98 -5.36
CA PRO A 518 -35.22 36.55 -5.43
C PRO A 518 -35.81 36.01 -4.13
N SER A 519 -36.75 35.08 -4.25
CA SER A 519 -37.33 34.43 -3.08
C SER A 519 -36.30 33.53 -2.40
N LYS A 520 -36.46 33.32 -1.08
CA LYS A 520 -35.58 32.45 -0.28
C LYS A 520 -35.45 31.04 -0.88
N GLN A 521 -36.54 30.51 -1.41
CA GLN A 521 -36.61 29.19 -2.06
C GLN A 521 -35.79 29.16 -3.36
N LEU A 522 -35.86 30.22 -4.17
CA LEU A 522 -35.11 30.31 -5.43
C LEU A 522 -33.61 30.40 -5.17
N VAL A 523 -33.19 31.17 -4.16
CA VAL A 523 -31.78 31.28 -3.75
C VAL A 523 -31.24 29.92 -3.28
N ALA A 524 -31.99 29.22 -2.43
CA ALA A 524 -31.60 27.89 -1.95
C ALA A 524 -31.47 26.87 -3.09
N MET A 525 -32.37 26.92 -4.08
CA MET A 525 -32.32 26.07 -5.26
C MET A 525 -31.10 26.37 -6.14
N CYS A 526 -30.76 27.64 -6.35
CA CYS A 526 -29.56 28.04 -7.12
C CYS A 526 -28.28 27.55 -6.43
N CYS A 527 -28.18 27.75 -5.12
CA CYS A 527 -27.06 27.26 -4.31
C CYS A 527 -26.95 25.72 -4.36
N ALA A 528 -28.10 25.02 -4.36
CA ALA A 528 -28.12 23.54 -4.37
C ALA A 528 -27.70 22.97 -5.69
N ALA A 529 -28.18 23.58 -6.77
CA ALA A 529 -27.74 23.24 -8.11
C ALA A 529 -26.23 23.49 -8.30
N TYR A 530 -25.69 24.57 -7.69
CA TYR A 530 -24.27 24.90 -7.74
C TYR A 530 -23.43 23.88 -6.95
N ALA A 531 -23.79 23.59 -5.69
CA ALA A 531 -23.07 22.65 -4.84
C ALA A 531 -23.15 21.20 -5.34
N ALA A 532 -24.26 20.81 -5.99
CA ALA A 532 -24.42 19.50 -6.62
C ALA A 532 -23.79 19.42 -8.02
N ASN A 533 -23.12 20.48 -8.49
CA ASN A 533 -22.48 20.57 -9.79
C ASN A 533 -23.43 20.29 -11.00
N VAL A 534 -24.70 20.69 -10.87
CA VAL A 534 -25.72 20.53 -11.93
C VAL A 534 -26.21 21.86 -12.50
N LEU A 535 -25.82 23.00 -11.90
CA LEU A 535 -26.22 24.34 -12.34
C LEU A 535 -25.79 24.66 -13.77
N GLU A 536 -24.63 24.14 -14.22
CA GLU A 536 -24.11 24.38 -15.56
C GLU A 536 -25.11 23.99 -16.66
N ASN A 537 -25.89 22.93 -16.43
CA ASN A 537 -26.93 22.47 -17.36
C ASN A 537 -28.04 23.52 -17.59
N ALA A 538 -28.28 24.41 -16.62
CA ALA A 538 -29.26 25.48 -16.73
C ALA A 538 -28.70 26.73 -17.44
N LEU A 539 -27.37 26.86 -17.55
CA LEU A 539 -26.68 28.04 -18.09
C LEU A 539 -26.17 27.86 -19.52
N VAL A 540 -26.40 26.70 -20.14
CA VAL A 540 -25.90 26.34 -21.49
C VAL A 540 -26.27 27.38 -22.55
N GLY A 541 -27.45 28.01 -22.43
CA GLY A 541 -27.93 29.03 -23.36
C GLY A 541 -27.26 30.41 -23.25
N LEU A 542 -26.38 30.63 -22.27
CA LEU A 542 -25.73 31.92 -22.02
C LEU A 542 -24.36 32.02 -22.72
N ASN A 543 -23.95 33.25 -23.05
CA ASN A 543 -22.60 33.51 -23.54
C ASN A 543 -21.56 33.44 -22.40
N HIS A 544 -20.27 33.40 -22.75
CA HIS A 544 -19.19 33.21 -21.78
C HIS A 544 -19.20 34.24 -20.65
N VAL A 545 -19.39 35.53 -20.98
CA VAL A 545 -19.40 36.64 -20.01
C VAL A 545 -20.59 36.51 -19.06
N GLN A 546 -21.77 36.13 -19.57
CA GLN A 546 -22.97 35.94 -18.77
C GLN A 546 -22.87 34.72 -17.84
N ARG A 547 -22.20 33.64 -18.26
CA ARG A 547 -21.98 32.47 -17.41
C ARG A 547 -21.04 32.80 -16.25
N GLU A 548 -19.96 33.50 -16.54
CA GLU A 548 -19.01 33.93 -15.51
C GLU A 548 -19.69 34.85 -14.48
N GLN A 549 -20.51 35.79 -14.94
CA GLN A 549 -21.35 36.62 -14.06
C GLN A 549 -22.33 35.79 -13.22
N ALA A 550 -22.99 34.79 -13.82
CA ALA A 550 -23.93 33.93 -13.11
C ALA A 550 -23.25 33.08 -12.03
N PHE A 551 -22.03 32.58 -12.29
CA PHE A 551 -21.24 31.82 -11.31
C PHE A 551 -20.72 32.71 -10.19
N THR A 552 -20.19 33.89 -10.51
CA THR A 552 -19.83 34.87 -9.47
C THR A 552 -21.04 35.24 -8.62
N LYS A 553 -22.22 35.37 -9.23
CA LYS A 553 -23.44 35.72 -8.50
C LYS A 553 -23.94 34.63 -7.57
N VAL A 554 -23.88 33.36 -7.98
CA VAL A 554 -24.27 32.25 -7.10
C VAL A 554 -23.28 32.06 -5.95
N ASP A 555 -22.00 32.32 -6.18
CA ASP A 555 -20.96 32.26 -5.14
C ASP A 555 -21.14 33.39 -4.10
N GLU A 556 -21.42 34.62 -4.55
CA GLU A 556 -21.82 35.73 -3.67
C GLU A 556 -23.08 35.38 -2.84
N MET A 557 -24.09 34.78 -3.47
CA MET A 557 -25.32 34.35 -2.80
C MET A 557 -25.02 33.28 -1.75
N LEU A 558 -24.18 32.31 -2.09
CA LEU A 558 -23.78 31.22 -1.20
C LEU A 558 -23.04 31.76 0.03
N GLN A 559 -22.06 32.63 -0.16
CA GLN A 559 -21.30 33.25 0.94
C GLN A 559 -22.19 34.13 1.84
N ALA A 560 -23.09 34.92 1.24
CA ALA A 560 -24.03 35.74 2.00
C ALA A 560 -25.02 34.88 2.81
N TRP A 561 -25.47 33.75 2.26
CA TRP A 561 -26.45 32.86 2.89
C TRP A 561 -25.86 31.83 3.87
N ALA A 562 -24.59 31.43 3.70
CA ALA A 562 -23.88 30.56 4.63
C ALA A 562 -23.77 31.19 6.03
N SER A 563 -23.60 32.51 6.11
CA SER A 563 -23.58 33.28 7.36
C SER A 563 -24.91 33.30 8.15
N MET A 564 -26.02 32.86 7.53
CA MET A 564 -27.34 32.84 8.18
C MET A 564 -27.63 31.56 8.99
N GLY A 565 -26.75 30.56 8.97
CA GLY A 565 -26.99 29.28 9.65
C GLY A 565 -27.17 29.37 11.17
N GLU A 566 -26.57 30.37 11.83
CA GLU A 566 -26.81 30.61 13.28
C GLU A 566 -28.13 31.34 13.57
N LYS A 567 -28.66 32.13 12.62
CA LYS A 567 -29.91 32.90 12.79
C LYS A 567 -31.16 32.19 12.24
N ALA A 568 -31.01 31.16 11.40
CA ALA A 568 -32.12 30.41 10.80
C ALA A 568 -33.00 29.69 11.83
N LYS A 569 -32.47 29.36 13.02
CA LYS A 569 -33.24 28.73 14.11
C LYS A 569 -34.25 29.67 14.79
N ALA A 570 -34.13 30.98 14.63
CA ALA A 570 -34.92 31.95 15.42
C ALA A 570 -36.03 32.66 14.62
N GLY A 571 -36.19 32.40 13.32
CA GLY A 571 -36.95 33.29 12.42
C GLY A 571 -38.09 32.68 11.62
N GLY A 572 -38.61 31.50 11.98
CA GLY A 572 -39.77 30.91 11.27
C GLY A 572 -39.48 30.54 9.80
N CYS A 573 -38.34 29.91 9.52
CA CYS A 573 -38.06 29.33 8.21
C CYS A 573 -38.72 27.94 8.09
N ASP A 574 -39.38 27.66 6.96
CA ASP A 574 -39.90 26.32 6.65
C ASP A 574 -38.79 25.25 6.73
N ASP A 575 -39.15 24.06 7.21
CA ASP A 575 -38.23 22.96 7.54
C ASP A 575 -37.30 22.57 6.38
N VAL A 576 -37.79 22.69 5.14
CA VAL A 576 -37.01 22.43 3.92
C VAL A 576 -35.88 23.44 3.74
N MET A 577 -36.14 24.73 4.03
CA MET A 577 -35.14 25.79 3.97
C MET A 577 -34.11 25.67 5.11
N ALA A 578 -34.55 25.27 6.30
CA ALA A 578 -33.66 24.99 7.43
C ALA A 578 -32.74 23.78 7.16
N GLY A 579 -33.27 22.73 6.51
CA GLY A 579 -32.51 21.56 6.11
C GLY A 579 -31.42 21.89 5.09
N VAL A 580 -31.76 22.65 4.06
CA VAL A 580 -30.80 23.07 3.02
C VAL A 580 -29.72 24.02 3.59
N LEU A 581 -30.09 24.97 4.46
CA LEU A 581 -29.15 25.86 5.16
C LEU A 581 -28.21 25.13 6.12
N SER A 582 -28.69 24.06 6.79
CA SER A 582 -27.87 23.25 7.69
C SER A 582 -26.86 22.38 6.95
N VAL A 583 -27.10 22.07 5.66
CA VAL A 583 -26.15 21.34 4.82
C VAL A 583 -25.00 22.28 4.41
N TYR A 584 -25.32 23.52 4.03
CA TYR A 584 -24.30 24.51 3.65
C TYR A 584 -23.36 24.94 4.77
N THR A 585 -23.89 25.21 5.97
CA THR A 585 -23.04 25.58 7.12
C THR A 585 -22.05 24.50 7.52
N LYS A 586 -22.31 23.24 7.16
CA LYS A 586 -21.37 22.13 7.37
C LYS A 586 -20.39 21.95 6.23
N MET A 587 -20.71 22.39 5.01
CA MET A 587 -19.79 22.37 3.87
C MET A 587 -18.68 23.42 3.99
N ASP A 588 -18.96 24.61 4.53
CA ASP A 588 -17.93 25.63 4.82
C ASP A 588 -16.91 25.21 5.88
N SER A 589 -17.22 24.20 6.70
CA SER A 589 -16.27 23.62 7.65
C SER A 589 -15.40 22.51 7.06
N LEU A 590 -15.60 22.20 5.76
CA LEU A 590 -14.94 21.12 5.03
C LEU A 590 -14.10 21.60 3.84
N LEU A 591 -14.23 22.86 3.42
CA LEU A 591 -13.26 23.59 2.62
C LEU A 591 -12.30 24.35 3.54
#